data_AF-A0A9N8DAZ2-F1
#
_entry.id   AF-A0A9N8DAZ2-F1
#
_cell.length_a   1.000
_cell.length_b   1.000
_cell.length_c   1.000
_cell.angle_alpha   90.00
_cell.angle_beta   90.00
_cell.angle_gamma   90.00
#
_symmetry.space_group_name_H-M   'P 1'
#
loop_
_entity.id
_entity.type
_entity.pdbx_description
1 polymer ?
#
loop_
_entity_poly.entity_id
_entity_poly.type
_entity_poly.pdbx_seq_one_letter_code
_entity_poly.pdbx_strand_id
1 'polypeptide(L)'
;MKVSSAVSSTGVNTNTDATASWATASFSVAVYAYSVFSLVSWWFFLVPNDFLPDAVAIVKLYSMDTATTVPSIWTASLQNMAAMCAFGFTHSIFARKSIKKWMALPMSVERSFFCLQGAFFLQLIQMTWVEASDAANVWDLTNFPQMTTVALTLFWMGSAVLLSATFALDHFHLFGVSQGFGLDLNGMLGLTPPKSESGLATRWHYRIVAHPIMTGALKNLWATPIMTPCRLVLAMFLTSYIVGAVTRLEEPSIRQDLGGAYDEYLKKTPRFFPAVPYMVEVSVQTSGLKEE
;
A
#
# COMPACT_ATOMS: atom_id res chain seq x y z
N MET A 1 10.32 -1.62 -2.97
CA MET A 1 11.23 -1.34 -4.10
C MET A 1 12.61 -1.95 -3.94
N LYS A 2 13.14 -2.00 -2.71
CA LYS A 2 14.27 -2.84 -2.34
C LYS A 2 13.80 -4.30 -2.23
N VAL A 3 14.37 -5.22 -3.01
CA VAL A 3 14.22 -6.66 -2.74
C VAL A 3 15.10 -6.96 -1.53
N SER A 4 14.57 -7.69 -0.53
CA SER A 4 15.30 -8.00 0.71
C SER A 4 16.71 -8.52 0.38
N SER A 5 17.74 -7.73 0.72
CA SER A 5 19.13 -8.16 0.67
C SER A 5 19.41 -8.99 1.92
N ALA A 6 18.93 -10.22 1.93
CA ALA A 6 19.39 -11.22 2.89
C ALA A 6 20.46 -12.09 2.24
N VAL A 7 21.57 -12.23 2.98
CA VAL A 7 22.78 -13.03 2.76
C VAL A 7 23.89 -12.36 1.93
N SER A 8 24.63 -11.45 2.56
CA SER A 8 26.09 -11.46 2.43
C SER A 8 26.67 -12.16 3.66
N SER A 9 27.32 -13.29 3.44
CA SER A 9 27.97 -14.11 4.45
C SER A 9 29.22 -13.42 5.01
N THR A 10 29.10 -12.66 6.10
CA THR A 10 30.24 -12.30 6.96
C THR A 10 29.79 -11.99 8.39
N GLY A 11 30.06 -12.93 9.31
CA GLY A 11 30.57 -12.70 10.68
C GLY A 11 29.80 -11.81 11.67
N VAL A 12 29.07 -12.48 12.58
CA VAL A 12 28.91 -12.22 14.03
C VAL A 12 28.17 -10.94 14.49
N ASN A 13 26.98 -11.15 15.07
CA ASN A 13 26.70 -10.75 16.46
C ASN A 13 25.48 -11.51 17.04
N THR A 14 25.71 -12.12 18.20
CA THR A 14 24.82 -12.98 18.98
C THR A 14 23.77 -12.20 19.79
N ASN A 15 22.53 -12.72 19.82
CA ASN A 15 21.37 -12.42 20.68
C ASN A 15 20.14 -11.87 19.93
N THR A 16 19.31 -12.75 19.33
CA THR A 16 17.84 -12.62 19.10
C THR A 16 17.22 -13.87 18.40
N ASP A 17 17.86 -15.04 18.52
CA ASP A 17 17.46 -16.26 17.81
C ASP A 17 16.29 -16.98 18.51
N ALA A 18 15.07 -16.45 18.42
CA ALA A 18 13.92 -17.34 18.42
C ALA A 18 13.82 -17.92 16.99
N THR A 19 14.47 -19.07 16.80
CA THR A 19 14.34 -19.87 15.58
C THR A 19 12.88 -20.12 15.29
N ALA A 20 12.50 -20.09 14.01
CA ALA A 20 11.14 -20.39 13.59
C ALA A 20 10.61 -21.65 14.29
N SER A 21 9.39 -21.55 14.82
CA SER A 21 8.71 -22.59 15.57
C SER A 21 7.25 -22.66 15.13
N TRP A 22 6.56 -23.73 15.51
CA TRP A 22 5.12 -23.83 15.26
C TRP A 22 4.33 -22.70 15.91
N ALA A 23 4.79 -22.16 17.05
CA ALA A 23 4.15 -21.03 17.70
C ALA A 23 4.31 -19.73 16.89
N THR A 24 5.52 -19.43 16.40
CA THR A 24 5.78 -18.21 15.59
C THR A 24 5.14 -18.30 14.22
N ALA A 25 5.08 -19.50 13.63
CA ALA A 25 4.36 -19.78 12.40
C ALA A 25 2.85 -19.56 12.58
N SER A 26 2.25 -20.16 13.63
CA SER A 26 0.83 -20.00 13.92
C SER A 26 0.45 -18.55 14.18
N PHE A 27 1.26 -17.82 14.95
CA PHE A 27 1.09 -16.39 15.17
C PHE A 27 1.12 -15.61 13.85
N SER A 28 2.09 -15.87 12.99
CA SER A 28 2.23 -15.17 11.71
C SER A 28 1.09 -15.46 10.75
N VAL A 29 0.56 -16.70 10.74
CA VAL A 29 -0.64 -17.05 9.95
C VAL A 29 -1.87 -16.33 10.48
N ALA A 30 -2.09 -16.30 11.80
CA ALA A 30 -3.22 -15.60 12.40
C ALA A 30 -3.18 -14.09 12.10
N VAL A 31 -2.00 -13.48 12.25
CA VAL A 31 -1.77 -12.07 11.92
C VAL A 31 -1.96 -11.81 10.43
N TYR A 32 -1.50 -12.71 9.56
CA TYR A 32 -1.71 -12.59 8.12
C TYR A 32 -3.19 -12.60 7.77
N ALA A 33 -3.95 -13.57 8.29
CA ALA A 33 -5.39 -13.66 8.08
C ALA A 33 -6.11 -12.37 8.56
N TYR A 34 -5.76 -11.87 9.74
CA TYR A 34 -6.31 -10.61 10.26
C TYR A 34 -5.91 -9.39 9.42
N SER A 35 -4.67 -9.33 8.94
CA SER A 35 -4.17 -8.24 8.10
C SER A 35 -4.86 -8.23 6.74
N VAL A 36 -5.04 -9.40 6.12
CA VAL A 36 -5.79 -9.55 4.87
C VAL A 36 -7.25 -9.14 5.09
N PHE A 37 -7.88 -9.60 6.16
CA PHE A 37 -9.22 -9.19 6.52
C PHE A 37 -9.34 -7.66 6.66
N SER A 38 -8.44 -7.02 7.42
CA SER A 38 -8.42 -5.57 7.64
C SER A 38 -8.19 -4.76 6.34
N LEU A 39 -7.36 -5.26 5.43
CA LEU A 39 -7.14 -4.62 4.12
C LEU A 39 -8.32 -4.82 3.16
N VAL A 40 -8.96 -5.99 3.19
CA VAL A 40 -10.15 -6.26 2.39
C VAL A 40 -11.33 -5.43 2.91
N SER A 41 -11.57 -5.40 4.22
CA SER A 41 -12.58 -4.54 4.83
C SER A 41 -12.33 -3.07 4.51
N TRP A 42 -11.07 -2.63 4.48
CA TRP A 42 -10.69 -1.28 4.05
C TRP A 42 -11.11 -0.94 2.62
N TRP A 43 -11.01 -1.87 1.67
CA TRP A 43 -11.52 -1.61 0.31
C TRP A 43 -13.04 -1.42 0.30
N PHE A 44 -13.78 -2.26 1.02
CA PHE A 44 -15.24 -2.13 1.12
C PHE A 44 -15.67 -0.90 1.93
N PHE A 45 -14.88 -0.51 2.93
CA PHE A 45 -15.04 0.75 3.66
C PHE A 45 -15.06 1.95 2.72
N LEU A 46 -14.17 1.96 1.73
CA LEU A 46 -14.05 3.06 0.77
C LEU A 46 -15.09 3.04 -0.35
N VAL A 47 -15.76 1.91 -0.63
CA VAL A 47 -16.78 1.84 -1.69
C VAL A 47 -18.18 2.10 -1.09
N PRO A 48 -18.99 3.01 -1.68
CA PRO A 48 -20.34 3.20 -1.19
C PRO A 48 -21.21 1.95 -1.38
N ASN A 49 -22.05 1.66 -0.39
CA ASN A 49 -22.83 0.42 -0.27
C ASN A 49 -23.81 0.20 -1.41
N ASP A 50 -24.33 1.29 -1.99
CA ASP A 50 -25.27 1.25 -3.12
C ASP A 50 -24.64 0.67 -4.40
N PHE A 51 -23.30 0.67 -4.49
CA PHE A 51 -22.56 0.11 -5.63
C PHE A 51 -22.02 -1.30 -5.37
N LEU A 52 -22.30 -1.87 -4.20
CA LEU A 52 -21.89 -3.23 -3.84
C LEU A 52 -23.06 -4.22 -4.01
N PRO A 53 -22.83 -5.41 -4.61
CA PRO A 53 -23.88 -6.40 -4.76
C PRO A 53 -24.34 -6.96 -3.40
N ASP A 54 -25.59 -7.41 -3.30
CA ASP A 54 -26.12 -7.94 -2.03
C ASP A 54 -25.45 -9.24 -1.58
N ALA A 55 -24.82 -9.96 -2.51
CA ALA A 55 -23.98 -11.13 -2.20
C ALA A 55 -22.85 -10.83 -1.21
N VAL A 56 -22.45 -9.55 -1.07
CA VAL A 56 -21.39 -9.11 -0.14
C VAL A 56 -21.95 -8.35 1.07
N ALA A 57 -23.19 -8.64 1.49
CA ALA A 57 -23.86 -7.95 2.59
C ALA A 57 -23.05 -7.88 3.90
N ILE A 58 -22.27 -8.93 4.22
CA ILE A 58 -21.45 -8.96 5.45
C ILE A 58 -20.39 -7.84 5.44
N VAL A 59 -19.77 -7.56 4.28
CA VAL A 59 -18.74 -6.51 4.19
C VAL A 59 -19.33 -5.11 4.06
N LYS A 60 -20.61 -4.98 3.66
CA LYS A 60 -21.34 -3.70 3.67
C LYS A 60 -21.41 -3.09 5.08
N LEU A 61 -21.32 -3.92 6.14
CA LEU A 61 -21.26 -3.50 7.54
C LEU A 61 -19.99 -2.72 7.91
N TYR A 62 -18.96 -2.82 7.07
CA TYR A 62 -17.71 -2.08 7.23
C TYR A 62 -17.67 -0.84 6.35
N SER A 63 -18.74 -0.50 5.61
CA SER A 63 -18.76 0.69 4.76
C SER A 63 -18.80 1.97 5.57
N MET A 64 -18.14 3.03 5.09
CA MET A 64 -18.32 4.38 5.63
C MET A 64 -19.79 4.83 5.62
N ASP A 65 -20.62 4.24 4.76
CA ASP A 65 -22.05 4.59 4.67
C ASP A 65 -22.86 4.07 5.88
N THR A 66 -22.29 3.15 6.67
CA THR A 66 -22.87 2.70 7.95
C THR A 66 -22.39 3.52 9.15
N ALA A 67 -21.52 4.51 8.91
CA ALA A 67 -20.97 5.34 9.97
C ALA A 67 -22.05 6.16 10.66
N THR A 68 -21.86 6.40 11.95
CA THR A 68 -22.75 7.28 12.70
C THR A 68 -22.55 8.73 12.24
N THR A 69 -23.65 9.47 12.16
CA THR A 69 -23.61 10.88 11.79
C THR A 69 -23.47 11.75 13.03
N VAL A 70 -22.57 12.74 12.98
CA VAL A 70 -22.44 13.78 13.99
C VAL A 70 -22.89 15.14 13.45
N PRO A 71 -23.39 16.05 14.30
CA PRO A 71 -24.04 17.28 13.84
C PRO A 71 -23.13 18.28 13.11
N SER A 72 -21.80 18.16 13.28
CA SER A 72 -20.85 19.14 12.76
C SER A 72 -19.68 18.49 12.03
N ILE A 73 -19.33 19.06 10.87
CA ILE A 73 -18.11 18.70 10.14
C ILE A 73 -16.83 18.85 10.98
N TRP A 74 -16.78 19.80 11.92
CA TRP A 74 -15.60 19.99 12.76
C TRP A 74 -15.42 18.85 13.75
N THR A 75 -16.52 18.39 14.38
CA THR A 75 -16.47 17.24 15.29
C THR A 75 -16.12 15.97 14.54
N ALA A 76 -16.71 15.76 13.35
CA ALA A 76 -16.39 14.61 12.51
C ALA A 76 -14.91 14.62 12.08
N SER A 77 -14.43 15.76 11.59
CA SER A 77 -13.05 15.92 11.13
C SER A 77 -12.06 15.72 12.27
N LEU A 78 -12.31 16.26 13.46
CA LEU A 78 -11.40 16.11 14.60
C LEU A 78 -11.30 14.64 15.04
N GLN A 79 -12.43 13.95 15.15
CA GLN A 79 -12.45 12.54 15.55
C GLN A 79 -11.76 11.66 14.51
N ASN A 80 -12.12 11.81 13.23
CA ASN A 80 -11.51 11.05 12.14
C ASN A 80 -10.01 11.33 12.04
N MET A 81 -9.60 12.61 12.18
CA MET A 81 -8.19 12.99 12.17
C MET A 81 -7.43 12.42 13.37
N ALA A 82 -8.03 12.35 14.55
CA ALA A 82 -7.40 11.70 15.71
C ALA A 82 -7.13 10.22 15.44
N ALA A 83 -8.10 9.49 14.88
CA ALA A 83 -7.92 8.08 14.51
C ALA A 83 -6.84 7.90 13.41
N MET A 84 -6.86 8.74 12.38
CA MET A 84 -5.86 8.73 11.31
C MET A 84 -4.46 9.10 11.79
N CYS A 85 -4.34 10.09 12.69
CA CYS A 85 -3.08 10.44 13.34
C CYS A 85 -2.56 9.30 14.20
N ALA A 86 -3.42 8.61 14.96
CA ALA A 86 -3.04 7.45 15.74
C ALA A 86 -2.49 6.33 14.83
N PHE A 87 -3.14 6.05 13.70
CA PHE A 87 -2.63 5.12 12.70
C PHE A 87 -1.29 5.58 12.12
N GLY A 88 -1.20 6.79 11.57
CA GLY A 88 0.01 7.28 10.92
C GLY A 88 1.21 7.38 11.85
N PHE A 89 0.98 7.84 13.08
CA PHE A 89 1.99 7.94 14.13
C PHE A 89 2.51 6.56 14.53
N THR A 90 1.62 5.63 14.90
CA THR A 90 2.01 4.28 15.31
C THR A 90 2.70 3.55 14.17
N HIS A 91 2.11 3.52 12.98
CA HIS A 91 2.71 2.89 11.80
C HIS A 91 4.11 3.47 11.50
N SER A 92 4.30 4.78 11.61
CA SER A 92 5.61 5.41 11.41
C SER A 92 6.63 5.06 12.50
N ILE A 93 6.21 5.00 13.76
CA ILE A 93 7.07 4.65 14.90
C ILE A 93 7.56 3.22 14.80
N PHE A 94 6.66 2.25 14.59
CA PHE A 94 7.03 0.84 14.50
C PHE A 94 7.88 0.51 13.26
N ALA A 95 7.91 1.41 12.26
CA ALA A 95 8.82 1.30 11.13
C ALA A 95 10.27 1.75 11.44
N ARG A 96 10.51 2.53 12.51
CA ARG A 96 11.84 3.08 12.82
C ARG A 96 12.80 2.01 13.34
N LYS A 97 14.05 2.05 12.85
CA LYS A 97 15.14 1.15 13.29
C LYS A 97 15.41 1.24 14.80
N SER A 98 15.32 2.43 15.39
CA SER A 98 15.50 2.64 16.84
C SER A 98 14.43 1.92 17.65
N ILE A 99 13.17 2.01 17.23
CA ILE A 99 12.03 1.36 17.89
C ILE A 99 12.13 -0.15 17.73
N LYS A 100 12.46 -0.65 16.54
CA LYS A 100 12.72 -2.09 16.32
C LYS A 100 13.79 -2.63 17.27
N LYS A 101 14.92 -1.91 17.39
CA LYS A 101 15.99 -2.27 18.33
C LYS A 101 15.54 -2.22 19.79
N TRP A 102 14.71 -1.23 20.16
CA TRP A 102 14.18 -1.10 21.52
C TRP A 102 13.20 -2.23 21.88
N MET A 103 12.33 -2.63 20.95
CA MET A 103 11.41 -3.76 21.17
C MET A 103 12.14 -5.10 21.26
N ALA A 104 13.29 -5.25 20.59
CA ALA A 104 14.12 -6.46 20.57
C ALA A 104 13.32 -7.74 20.27
N LEU A 105 12.29 -7.64 19.40
CA LEU A 105 11.48 -8.78 18.99
C LEU A 105 12.32 -9.75 18.14
N PRO A 106 12.06 -11.07 18.23
CA PRO A 106 12.69 -12.02 17.35
C PRO A 106 12.35 -11.76 15.89
N MET A 107 13.29 -12.07 14.99
CA MET A 107 13.12 -11.88 13.55
C MET A 107 11.88 -12.59 13.00
N SER A 108 11.52 -13.74 13.57
CA SER A 108 10.35 -14.54 13.23
C SER A 108 9.00 -13.89 13.59
N VAL A 109 9.00 -12.85 14.43
CA VAL A 109 7.77 -12.20 14.94
C VAL A 109 7.73 -10.72 14.59
N GLU A 110 8.87 -10.02 14.50
CA GLU A 110 8.94 -8.56 14.31
C GLU A 110 8.05 -8.07 13.16
N ARG A 111 8.12 -8.75 12.00
CA ARG A 111 7.38 -8.32 10.81
C ARG A 111 5.88 -8.56 10.95
N SER A 112 5.48 -9.69 11.51
CA SER A 112 4.08 -10.00 11.81
C SER A 112 3.53 -9.00 12.82
N PHE A 113 4.25 -8.71 13.91
CA PHE A 113 3.85 -7.71 14.90
C PHE A 113 3.65 -6.32 14.29
N PHE A 114 4.55 -5.89 13.39
CA PHE A 114 4.39 -4.65 12.64
C PHE A 114 3.09 -4.64 11.81
N CYS A 115 2.76 -5.74 11.12
CA CYS A 115 1.54 -5.85 10.31
C CYS A 115 0.28 -5.88 11.18
N LEU A 116 0.31 -6.59 12.32
CA LEU A 116 -0.76 -6.61 13.30
C LEU A 116 -1.12 -5.20 13.76
N GLN A 117 -0.11 -4.40 14.09
CA GLN A 117 -0.33 -3.03 14.54
C GLN A 117 -0.96 -2.16 13.44
N GLY A 118 -0.47 -2.26 12.20
CA GLY A 118 -1.07 -1.57 11.07
C GLY A 118 -2.52 -1.98 10.84
N ALA A 119 -2.81 -3.28 10.86
CA ALA A 119 -4.15 -3.83 10.68
C ALA A 119 -5.12 -3.41 11.79
N PHE A 120 -4.64 -3.37 13.04
CA PHE A 120 -5.43 -2.94 14.19
C PHE A 120 -5.84 -1.46 14.09
N PHE A 121 -4.89 -0.56 13.86
CA PHE A 121 -5.21 0.87 13.75
C PHE A 121 -6.00 1.20 12.48
N LEU A 122 -5.80 0.45 11.39
CA LEU A 122 -6.64 0.59 10.20
C LEU A 122 -8.09 0.20 10.49
N GLN A 123 -8.31 -0.89 11.24
CA GLN A 123 -9.64 -1.30 11.66
C GLN A 123 -10.25 -0.31 12.66
N LEU A 124 -9.44 0.28 13.53
CA LEU A 124 -9.87 1.31 14.47
C LEU A 124 -10.43 2.53 13.72
N ILE A 125 -9.76 3.00 12.66
CA ILE A 125 -10.29 4.08 11.80
C ILE A 125 -11.69 3.71 11.30
N GLN A 126 -11.87 2.50 10.77
CA GLN A 126 -13.16 2.04 10.25
C GLN A 126 -14.25 2.01 11.34
N MET A 127 -13.92 1.52 12.54
CA MET A 127 -14.86 1.37 13.66
C MET A 127 -15.25 2.71 14.28
N THR A 128 -14.34 3.69 14.30
CA THR A 128 -14.59 5.00 14.90
C THR A 128 -14.95 6.07 13.87
N TRP A 129 -15.15 5.68 12.61
CA TRP A 129 -15.46 6.60 11.54
C TRP A 129 -16.82 7.25 11.77
N VAL A 130 -16.88 8.56 11.57
CA VAL A 130 -18.10 9.35 11.65
C VAL A 130 -18.25 10.23 10.42
N GLU A 131 -19.48 10.44 9.98
CA GLU A 131 -19.82 11.36 8.89
C GLU A 131 -20.51 12.61 9.45
N ALA A 132 -20.39 13.73 8.73
CA ALA A 132 -21.01 14.99 9.10
C ALA A 132 -22.41 15.10 8.48
N SER A 133 -23.44 15.35 9.30
CA SER A 133 -24.82 15.49 8.78
C SER A 133 -25.12 16.86 8.15
N ASP A 134 -24.34 17.88 8.48
CA ASP A 134 -24.56 19.28 8.07
C ASP A 134 -23.86 19.65 6.75
N ALA A 135 -23.14 18.72 6.14
CA ALA A 135 -22.26 19.01 5.01
C ALA A 135 -22.72 18.31 3.73
N ALA A 136 -22.91 19.10 2.67
CA ALA A 136 -23.18 18.56 1.35
C ALA A 136 -21.96 17.80 0.79
N ASN A 137 -22.22 16.79 -0.05
CA ASN A 137 -21.18 16.07 -0.77
C ASN A 137 -20.34 17.04 -1.62
N VAL A 138 -19.01 16.83 -1.64
CA VAL A 138 -18.07 17.57 -2.49
C VAL A 138 -18.34 17.26 -3.95
N TRP A 139 -18.59 15.98 -4.25
CA TRP A 139 -19.19 15.54 -5.50
C TRP A 139 -20.03 14.28 -5.28
N ASP A 140 -21.01 14.13 -6.18
CA ASP A 140 -21.91 12.98 -6.24
C ASP A 140 -22.15 12.63 -7.70
N LEU A 141 -21.66 11.45 -8.11
CA LEU A 141 -21.74 10.96 -9.49
C LEU A 141 -22.91 10.00 -9.71
N THR A 142 -23.80 9.80 -8.74
CA THR A 142 -24.93 8.85 -8.82
C THR A 142 -25.83 9.09 -10.04
N ASN A 143 -26.04 10.35 -10.41
CA ASN A 143 -26.82 10.75 -11.60
C ASN A 143 -26.04 10.66 -12.92
N PHE A 144 -24.77 10.28 -12.90
CA PHE A 144 -23.88 10.19 -14.06
C PHE A 144 -23.31 8.76 -14.18
N PRO A 145 -24.07 7.81 -14.76
CA PRO A 145 -23.70 6.39 -14.77
C PRO A 145 -22.31 6.12 -15.36
N GLN A 146 -21.96 6.79 -16.46
CA GLN A 146 -20.66 6.61 -17.12
C GLN A 146 -19.50 7.06 -16.23
N MET A 147 -19.64 8.21 -15.54
CA MET A 147 -18.60 8.70 -14.63
C MET A 147 -18.47 7.82 -13.39
N THR A 148 -19.59 7.33 -12.85
CA THR A 148 -19.61 6.35 -11.76
C THR A 148 -18.89 5.07 -12.17
N THR A 149 -19.15 4.52 -13.36
CA THR A 149 -18.44 3.35 -13.88
C THR A 149 -16.94 3.60 -14.01
N VAL A 150 -16.53 4.77 -14.52
CA VAL A 150 -15.10 5.13 -14.62
C VAL A 150 -14.46 5.21 -13.23
N ALA A 151 -15.10 5.85 -12.26
CA ALA A 151 -14.58 5.96 -10.89
C ALA A 151 -14.39 4.56 -10.26
N LEU A 152 -15.42 3.71 -10.30
CA LEU A 152 -15.36 2.35 -9.76
C LEU A 152 -14.33 1.47 -10.49
N THR A 153 -14.21 1.63 -11.81
CA THR A 153 -13.19 0.90 -12.59
C THR A 153 -11.79 1.30 -12.17
N LEU A 154 -11.54 2.61 -12.00
CA LEU A 154 -10.25 3.11 -11.52
C LEU A 154 -9.96 2.66 -10.08
N PHE A 155 -10.97 2.61 -9.22
CA PHE A 155 -10.87 2.08 -7.87
C PHE A 155 -10.43 0.61 -7.88
N TRP A 156 -11.18 -0.27 -8.54
CA TRP A 156 -10.88 -1.70 -8.55
C TRP A 156 -9.58 -2.03 -9.29
N MET A 157 -9.26 -1.26 -10.34
CA MET A 157 -7.94 -1.34 -10.99
C MET A 157 -6.83 -0.93 -10.01
N GLY A 158 -7.05 0.11 -9.19
CA GLY A 158 -6.14 0.49 -8.11
C GLY A 158 -5.91 -0.63 -7.11
N SER A 159 -6.99 -1.27 -6.64
CA SER A 159 -6.93 -2.42 -5.73
C SER A 159 -6.17 -3.60 -6.34
N ALA A 160 -6.42 -3.92 -7.61
CA ALA A 160 -5.73 -4.99 -8.32
C ALA A 160 -4.23 -4.71 -8.49
N VAL A 161 -3.84 -3.48 -8.84
CA VAL A 161 -2.44 -3.05 -8.93
C VAL A 161 -1.76 -3.13 -7.56
N LEU A 162 -2.43 -2.64 -6.50
CA LEU A 162 -1.91 -2.69 -5.14
C LEU A 162 -1.64 -4.14 -4.72
N LEU A 163 -2.64 -5.01 -4.85
CA LEU A 163 -2.55 -6.43 -4.48
C LEU A 163 -1.44 -7.13 -5.26
N SER A 164 -1.46 -7.05 -6.59
CA SER A 164 -0.46 -7.70 -7.44
C SER A 164 0.96 -7.16 -7.21
N ALA A 165 1.12 -5.88 -6.89
CA ALA A 165 2.41 -5.30 -6.53
C ALA A 165 2.99 -5.86 -5.22
N THR A 166 2.15 -6.32 -4.28
CA THR A 166 2.66 -6.99 -3.07
C THR A 166 3.32 -8.33 -3.39
N PHE A 167 2.79 -9.10 -4.34
CA PHE A 167 3.43 -10.35 -4.80
C PHE A 167 4.76 -10.07 -5.51
N ALA A 168 4.86 -8.97 -6.25
CA ALA A 168 6.10 -8.55 -6.89
C ALA A 168 7.23 -8.17 -5.89
N LEU A 169 6.90 -7.86 -4.63
CA LEU A 169 7.85 -7.47 -3.57
C LEU A 169 8.15 -8.57 -2.55
N ASP A 170 7.62 -9.78 -2.75
CA ASP A 170 7.58 -10.88 -1.77
C ASP A 170 6.45 -10.75 -0.73
N HIS A 171 5.21 -11.11 -1.12
CA HIS A 171 3.99 -10.96 -0.33
C HIS A 171 4.08 -11.61 1.06
N PHE A 172 4.48 -12.87 1.15
CA PHE A 172 4.51 -13.59 2.44
C PHE A 172 5.59 -13.03 3.37
N HIS A 173 6.73 -12.59 2.82
CA HIS A 173 7.74 -11.88 3.59
C HIS A 173 7.26 -10.48 4.00
N LEU A 174 6.47 -9.79 3.17
CA LEU A 174 5.89 -8.49 3.48
C LEU A 174 4.95 -8.58 4.70
N PHE A 175 4.24 -9.68 4.88
CA PHE A 175 3.33 -9.89 6.03
C PHE A 175 3.96 -10.63 7.22
N GLY A 176 5.22 -11.09 7.11
CA GLY A 176 5.90 -11.78 8.22
C GLY A 176 5.74 -13.30 8.23
N VAL A 177 4.99 -13.87 7.28
CA VAL A 177 4.69 -15.31 7.24
C VAL A 177 5.95 -16.11 6.94
N SER A 178 6.74 -15.71 5.94
CA SER A 178 8.01 -16.37 5.60
C SER A 178 8.97 -16.40 6.79
N GLN A 179 9.03 -15.30 7.55
CA GLN A 179 9.87 -15.19 8.76
C GLN A 179 9.34 -16.05 9.91
N GLY A 180 8.02 -16.15 10.08
CA GLY A 180 7.40 -16.99 11.10
C GLY A 180 7.69 -18.49 10.91
N PHE A 181 7.71 -18.95 9.65
CA PHE A 181 8.07 -20.32 9.26
C PHE A 181 9.59 -20.53 9.11
N GLY A 182 10.38 -19.47 8.95
CA GLY A 182 11.81 -19.58 8.61
C GLY A 182 12.04 -20.14 7.20
N LEU A 183 11.07 -19.98 6.30
CA LEU A 183 11.09 -20.53 4.95
C LEU A 183 10.79 -19.43 3.92
N ASP A 184 11.43 -19.48 2.76
CA ASP A 184 11.06 -18.66 1.60
C ASP A 184 9.84 -19.29 0.89
N LEU A 185 8.64 -18.97 1.39
CA LEU A 185 7.38 -19.50 0.85
C LEU A 185 7.13 -19.08 -0.59
N ASN A 186 7.54 -17.86 -0.97
CA ASN A 186 7.41 -17.43 -2.36
C ASN A 186 8.33 -18.21 -3.29
N GLY A 187 9.52 -18.59 -2.82
CA GLY A 187 10.47 -19.42 -3.56
C GLY A 187 9.91 -20.81 -3.81
N MET A 188 9.31 -21.39 -2.77
CA MET A 188 8.65 -22.69 -2.85
C MET A 188 7.46 -22.69 -3.81
N LEU A 189 6.74 -21.56 -3.92
CA LEU A 189 5.59 -21.39 -4.82
C LEU A 189 5.98 -20.94 -6.24
N GLY A 190 7.28 -20.77 -6.53
CA GLY A 190 7.73 -20.26 -7.83
C GLY A 190 7.36 -18.80 -8.09
N LEU A 191 7.06 -18.05 -7.03
CA LEU A 191 6.68 -16.63 -7.05
C LEU A 191 7.83 -15.70 -6.69
N THR A 192 9.00 -16.22 -6.29
CA THR A 192 10.16 -15.39 -5.96
C THR A 192 10.59 -14.56 -7.17
N PRO A 193 10.63 -13.22 -7.05
CA PRO A 193 11.08 -12.38 -8.14
C PRO A 193 12.57 -12.63 -8.42
N PRO A 194 12.98 -12.80 -9.69
CA PRO A 194 14.39 -12.89 -10.04
C PRO A 194 15.11 -11.62 -9.56
N LYS A 195 16.22 -11.78 -8.83
CA LYS A 195 17.00 -10.67 -8.30
C LYS A 195 17.58 -9.85 -9.46
N SER A 196 17.28 -8.55 -9.50
CA SER A 196 18.04 -7.62 -10.34
C SER A 196 19.46 -7.50 -9.81
N GLU A 197 20.46 -7.40 -10.68
CA GLU A 197 21.86 -7.13 -10.31
C GLU A 197 21.98 -5.82 -9.49
N SER A 198 21.07 -4.87 -9.73
CA SER A 198 20.99 -3.61 -8.98
C SER A 198 20.18 -3.67 -7.68
N GLY A 199 19.60 -4.82 -7.32
CA GLY A 199 18.73 -4.97 -6.14
C GLY A 199 17.36 -4.27 -6.25
N LEU A 200 17.05 -3.63 -7.38
CA LEU A 200 15.76 -3.00 -7.66
C LEU A 200 14.75 -3.97 -8.26
N ALA A 201 13.53 -3.97 -7.73
CA ALA A 201 12.41 -4.56 -8.44
C ALA A 201 12.04 -3.68 -9.65
N THR A 202 12.34 -4.11 -10.87
CA THR A 202 12.06 -3.38 -12.14
C THR A 202 11.16 -4.17 -13.09
N ARG A 203 10.28 -5.04 -12.55
CA ARG A 203 9.36 -5.89 -13.33
C ARG A 203 7.90 -5.53 -13.04
N TRP A 204 7.00 -5.88 -13.96
CA TRP A 204 5.55 -5.65 -13.85
C TRP A 204 5.23 -4.17 -13.64
N HIS A 205 4.45 -3.85 -12.60
CA HIS A 205 4.05 -2.50 -12.25
C HIS A 205 5.25 -1.58 -11.98
N TYR A 206 6.37 -2.12 -11.49
CA TYR A 206 7.61 -1.38 -11.27
C TYR A 206 8.35 -0.99 -12.56
N ARG A 207 7.83 -1.31 -13.75
CA ARG A 207 8.30 -0.70 -15.02
C ARG A 207 7.53 0.56 -15.40
N ILE A 208 6.35 0.72 -14.81
CA ILE A 208 5.39 1.76 -15.20
C ILE A 208 5.41 2.90 -14.17
N VAL A 209 5.43 2.53 -12.87
CA VAL A 209 5.50 3.47 -11.74
C VAL A 209 6.46 2.93 -10.68
N ALA A 210 7.21 3.82 -10.03
CA ALA A 210 8.18 3.45 -9.00
C ALA A 210 7.51 2.89 -7.74
N HIS A 211 6.31 3.38 -7.42
CA HIS A 211 5.58 3.07 -6.19
C HIS A 211 4.17 2.53 -6.49
N PRO A 212 4.03 1.33 -7.09
CA PRO A 212 2.74 0.81 -7.55
C PRO A 212 1.75 0.51 -6.42
N ILE A 213 2.20 0.06 -5.24
CA ILE A 213 1.34 -0.11 -4.06
C ILE A 213 0.72 1.24 -3.68
N MET A 214 1.53 2.29 -3.59
CA MET A 214 1.08 3.65 -3.26
C MET A 214 0.17 4.22 -4.35
N THR A 215 0.46 3.93 -5.61
CA THR A 215 -0.36 4.32 -6.77
C THR A 215 -1.75 3.71 -6.69
N GLY A 216 -1.84 2.41 -6.38
CA GLY A 216 -3.11 1.74 -6.18
C GLY A 216 -3.90 2.33 -5.01
N ALA A 217 -3.22 2.59 -3.88
CA ALA A 217 -3.84 3.23 -2.72
C ALA A 217 -4.38 4.63 -3.04
N LEU A 218 -3.61 5.47 -3.76
CA LEU A 218 -4.08 6.79 -4.18
C LEU A 218 -5.30 6.70 -5.11
N LYS A 219 -5.35 5.74 -6.02
CA LYS A 219 -6.56 5.48 -6.83
C LYS A 219 -7.75 5.13 -5.94
N ASN A 220 -7.57 4.28 -4.93
CA ASN A 220 -8.66 3.92 -4.01
C ASN A 220 -9.18 5.12 -3.21
N LEU A 221 -8.31 6.07 -2.82
CA LEU A 221 -8.71 7.25 -2.06
C LEU A 221 -9.53 8.25 -2.87
N TRP A 222 -9.18 8.43 -4.15
CA TRP A 222 -9.74 9.50 -4.98
C TRP A 222 -10.82 9.04 -5.95
N ALA A 223 -10.78 7.78 -6.42
CA ALA A 223 -11.71 7.25 -7.40
C ALA A 223 -13.00 6.71 -6.76
N THR A 224 -13.73 7.56 -6.03
CA THR A 224 -15.04 7.22 -5.45
C THR A 224 -16.17 7.97 -6.17
N PRO A 225 -17.33 7.34 -6.43
CA PRO A 225 -18.47 8.00 -7.02
C PRO A 225 -19.13 9.04 -6.09
N ILE A 226 -18.99 8.88 -4.77
CA ILE A 226 -19.49 9.80 -3.76
C ILE A 226 -18.32 10.26 -2.89
N MET A 227 -18.09 11.56 -2.82
CA MET A 227 -17.06 12.15 -1.95
C MET A 227 -17.71 13.10 -0.96
N THR A 228 -17.81 12.65 0.29
CA THR A 228 -18.19 13.50 1.41
C THR A 228 -17.00 14.37 1.84
N PRO A 229 -17.24 15.47 2.57
CA PRO A 229 -16.14 16.25 3.14
C PRO A 229 -15.26 15.45 4.10
N CYS A 230 -15.82 14.52 4.88
CA CYS A 230 -15.04 13.62 5.74
C CYS A 230 -14.14 12.68 4.93
N ARG A 231 -14.66 12.10 3.83
CA ARG A 231 -13.87 11.31 2.88
C ARG A 231 -12.76 12.13 2.21
N LEU A 232 -13.03 13.40 1.90
CA LEU A 232 -12.01 14.30 1.34
C LEU A 232 -10.87 14.55 2.33
N VAL A 233 -11.19 14.78 3.62
CA VAL A 233 -10.18 14.93 4.69
C VAL A 233 -9.33 13.66 4.79
N LEU A 234 -9.94 12.47 4.71
CA LEU A 234 -9.22 11.19 4.66
C LEU A 234 -8.27 11.11 3.45
N ALA A 235 -8.79 11.37 2.25
CA ALA A 235 -8.03 11.30 1.02
C ALA A 235 -6.82 12.25 1.05
N MET A 236 -7.02 13.48 1.51
CA MET A 236 -5.97 14.50 1.64
C MET A 236 -4.92 14.10 2.69
N PHE A 237 -5.35 13.64 3.86
CA PHE A 237 -4.44 13.21 4.93
C PHE A 237 -3.58 12.03 4.48
N LEU A 238 -4.20 10.96 3.98
CA LEU A 238 -3.49 9.76 3.56
C LEU A 238 -2.62 10.01 2.31
N THR A 239 -3.05 10.86 1.39
CA THR A 239 -2.20 11.30 0.26
C THR A 239 -0.95 12.01 0.77
N SER A 240 -1.10 12.97 1.70
CA SER A 240 0.01 13.70 2.30
C SER A 240 0.97 12.77 3.05
N TYR A 241 0.41 11.82 3.80
CA TYR A 241 1.17 10.81 4.52
C TYR A 241 1.97 9.90 3.58
N ILE A 242 1.35 9.37 2.51
CA ILE A 242 1.99 8.53 1.50
C ILE A 242 3.12 9.30 0.81
N VAL A 243 2.84 10.51 0.32
CA VAL A 243 3.84 11.33 -0.38
C VAL A 243 4.99 11.69 0.55
N GLY A 244 4.71 12.06 1.80
CA GLY A 244 5.71 12.34 2.82
C GLY A 244 6.59 11.12 3.14
N ALA A 245 5.97 9.95 3.35
CA ALA A 245 6.68 8.71 3.62
C ALA A 245 7.62 8.32 2.46
N VAL A 246 7.12 8.41 1.22
CA VAL A 246 7.93 8.11 0.03
C VAL A 246 9.09 9.11 -0.10
N THR A 247 8.79 10.40 -0.18
CA THR A 247 9.78 11.43 -0.54
C THR A 247 10.81 11.72 0.55
N ARG A 248 10.42 11.60 1.83
CA ARG A 248 11.29 11.96 2.96
C ARG A 248 11.96 10.76 3.61
N LEU A 249 11.41 9.55 3.48
CA LEU A 249 11.91 8.37 4.18
C LEU A 249 12.35 7.28 3.21
N GLU A 250 11.45 6.82 2.34
CA GLU A 250 11.70 5.67 1.48
C GLU A 250 12.77 5.96 0.43
N GLU A 251 12.58 6.98 -0.42
CA GLU A 251 13.53 7.26 -1.49
C GLU A 251 14.92 7.65 -1.00
N PRO A 252 15.08 8.50 0.05
CA PRO A 252 16.40 8.79 0.59
C PRO A 252 17.10 7.53 1.11
N SER A 253 16.38 6.61 1.77
CA SER A 253 16.95 5.33 2.19
C SER A 253 17.38 4.48 0.99
N ILE A 254 16.59 4.42 -0.07
CA ILE A 254 16.95 3.67 -1.27
C ILE A 254 18.17 4.28 -1.96
N ARG A 255 18.26 5.62 -2.03
CA ARG A 255 19.45 6.31 -2.57
C ARG A 255 20.70 6.03 -1.75
N GLN A 256 20.59 5.95 -0.42
CA GLN A 256 21.72 5.54 0.42
C GLN A 256 22.20 4.12 0.12
N ASP A 257 21.28 3.22 -0.19
CA ASP A 257 21.61 1.81 -0.46
C ASP A 257 22.10 1.55 -1.89
N LEU A 258 21.55 2.27 -2.89
CA LEU A 258 21.73 1.96 -4.32
C LEU A 258 22.42 3.07 -5.12
N GLY A 259 22.65 4.23 -4.52
CA GLY A 259 23.29 5.37 -5.17
C GLY A 259 22.60 5.80 -6.47
N GLY A 260 23.41 6.12 -7.49
CA GLY A 260 22.94 6.67 -8.76
C GLY A 260 22.04 5.74 -9.59
N ALA A 261 22.06 4.42 -9.34
CA ALA A 261 21.19 3.46 -10.04
C ALA A 261 19.70 3.75 -9.78
N TYR A 262 19.37 4.27 -8.60
CA TYR A 262 18.00 4.66 -8.27
C TYR A 262 17.56 5.93 -9.02
N ASP A 263 18.46 6.90 -9.17
CA ASP A 263 18.15 8.13 -9.88
C ASP A 263 17.98 7.88 -11.39
N GLU A 264 18.78 6.98 -11.97
CA GLU A 264 18.59 6.52 -13.35
C GLU A 264 17.25 5.81 -13.55
N TYR A 265 16.83 5.01 -12.57
CA TYR A 265 15.54 4.36 -12.61
C TYR A 265 14.38 5.37 -12.58
N LEU A 266 14.46 6.40 -11.73
CA LEU A 266 13.42 7.44 -11.64
C LEU A 266 13.33 8.33 -12.88
N LYS A 267 14.40 8.47 -13.66
CA LYS A 267 14.34 9.14 -14.98
C LYS A 267 13.42 8.41 -15.96
N LYS A 268 13.33 7.08 -15.85
CA LYS A 268 12.54 6.22 -16.74
C LYS A 268 11.17 5.90 -16.18
N THR A 269 11.03 5.93 -14.85
CA THR A 269 9.83 5.47 -14.16
C THR A 269 9.34 6.53 -13.17
N PRO A 270 8.22 7.22 -13.47
CA PRO A 270 7.67 8.23 -12.58
C PRO A 270 7.17 7.61 -11.26
N ARG A 271 7.06 8.44 -10.22
CA ARG A 271 6.80 7.97 -8.85
C ARG A 271 5.43 7.30 -8.67
N PHE A 272 4.36 8.00 -9.04
CA PHE A 272 2.98 7.63 -8.68
C PHE A 272 2.03 7.51 -9.85
N PHE A 273 2.21 8.32 -10.90
CA PHE A 273 1.35 8.30 -12.07
C PHE A 273 2.19 7.95 -13.29
N PRO A 274 1.73 7.03 -14.14
CA PRO A 274 2.43 6.73 -15.38
C PRO A 274 2.56 8.01 -16.19
N ALA A 275 3.74 8.23 -16.76
CA ALA A 275 3.90 9.29 -17.74
C ALA A 275 3.05 8.89 -18.93
N VAL A 276 2.23 9.83 -19.43
CA VAL A 276 1.67 9.68 -20.78
C VAL A 276 2.88 9.53 -21.70
N PRO A 277 3.04 8.43 -22.46
CA PRO A 277 4.18 8.28 -23.34
C PRO A 277 4.17 9.46 -24.31
N TYR A 278 5.17 10.34 -24.21
CA TYR A 278 5.47 11.25 -25.30
C TYR A 278 5.85 10.32 -26.46
N MET A 279 5.07 10.35 -27.55
CA MET A 279 5.40 9.62 -28.77
C MET A 279 6.84 9.96 -29.13
N VAL A 280 7.74 8.99 -28.99
CA VAL A 280 9.10 9.12 -29.49
C VAL A 280 8.97 9.24 -31.00
N GLU A 281 9.32 10.39 -31.57
CA GLU A 281 9.49 10.53 -33.01
C GLU A 281 10.50 9.46 -33.46
N VAL A 282 9.99 8.46 -34.17
CA VAL A 282 10.82 7.52 -34.91
C VAL A 282 11.42 8.32 -36.06
N SER A 283 12.67 8.76 -35.89
CA SER A 283 13.46 9.23 -37.03
C SER A 283 13.68 8.04 -37.96
N VAL A 284 12.96 8.04 -39.08
CA VAL A 284 13.21 7.12 -40.18
C VAL A 284 14.57 7.52 -40.76
N GLN A 285 15.58 6.72 -40.45
CA GLN A 285 16.89 6.81 -41.07
C GLN A 285 16.72 6.34 -42.52
N THR A 286 16.57 7.28 -43.46
CA THR A 286 16.65 6.99 -44.89
C THR A 286 18.09 6.63 -45.23
N SER A 287 18.41 5.34 -45.12
CA SER A 287 19.64 4.77 -45.67
C SER A 287 19.64 4.96 -47.18
N GLY A 288 20.71 5.58 -47.68
CA GLY A 288 20.85 5.99 -49.07
C GLY A 288 20.59 4.89 -50.09
N LEU A 289 19.77 5.24 -51.08
CA LEU A 289 19.87 4.67 -52.41
C LEU A 289 20.86 5.53 -53.17
N LYS A 290 22.04 4.96 -53.44
CA LYS A 290 22.91 5.44 -54.52
C LYS A 290 22.20 5.08 -55.82
N GLU A 291 21.88 6.10 -56.61
CA GLU A 291 21.54 5.94 -58.02
C GLU A 291 22.81 5.52 -58.78
N GLU A 292 22.73 4.38 -59.47
CA GLU A 292 23.44 4.12 -60.72
C GLU A 292 22.43 4.25 -61.86
#